data_AF-A0AAU5WJ34-F1
#
_entry.id   AF-A0AAU5WJ34-F1
#
_cell.length_a   1.000
_cell.length_b   1.000
_cell.length_c   1.000
_cell.angle_alpha   90.00
_cell.angle_beta   90.00
_cell.angle_gamma   90.00
#
_symmetry.space_group_name_H-M   'P 1'
#
loop_
_entity.id
_entity.type
_entity.pdbx_description
1 polymer ?
#
loop_
_entity_poly.entity_id
_entity_poly.type
_entity_poly.pdbx_seq_one_letter_code
_entity_poly.pdbx_strand_id
1 'polypeptide(L)'
;MVRISTGQPWRYATNTALSQAEQGEVTALCNAGFTGKWMPFTSPDRVGPVWAQIVEATEAGRLGWAAKVDNQPPRPGRDLLICVYTKDHRDTQDLTRVLAELREMGIDQRLSYKEDAATMALRYGGGAALYVAQPGTTYFDRRRAPYGRDDQNALFGEPDEQEELTVEQMFRRKEPYGPFPPAP
;
A
#
# COMPACT_ATOMS: atom_id res chain seq x y z
N MET A 1 13.00 -8.98 -7.64
CA MET A 1 12.66 -9.10 -9.07
C MET A 1 11.41 -8.28 -9.37
N VAL A 2 11.53 -7.15 -10.09
CA VAL A 2 10.38 -6.37 -10.59
C VAL A 2 9.59 -7.22 -11.59
N ARG A 3 8.31 -7.49 -11.30
CA ARG A 3 7.42 -8.19 -12.23
C ARG A 3 6.67 -7.16 -13.08
N ILE A 4 6.87 -7.22 -14.40
CA ILE A 4 6.12 -6.43 -15.37
C ILE A 4 5.25 -7.41 -16.15
N SER A 5 3.93 -7.23 -16.10
CA SER A 5 3.01 -7.86 -17.05
C SER A 5 2.59 -6.78 -18.05
N THR A 6 2.86 -7.02 -19.33
CA THR A 6 2.42 -6.15 -20.41
C THR A 6 0.89 -6.04 -20.38
N GLY A 7 0.37 -4.80 -20.33
CA GLY A 7 -1.08 -4.54 -20.26
C GLY A 7 -1.67 -4.39 -18.84
N GLN A 8 -0.87 -4.50 -17.79
CA GLN A 8 -1.32 -4.22 -16.42
C GLN A 8 -1.07 -2.75 -16.03
N PRO A 9 -2.00 -2.08 -15.32
CA PRO A 9 -1.87 -0.69 -14.93
C PRO A 9 -0.85 -0.45 -13.80
N TRP A 10 -0.19 -1.50 -13.30
CA TRP A 10 0.71 -1.43 -12.15
C TRP A 10 2.01 -2.20 -12.39
N ARG A 11 3.12 -1.68 -11.87
CA ARG A 11 4.38 -2.44 -11.66
C ARG A 11 4.51 -2.78 -10.19
N TYR A 12 5.17 -3.90 -9.88
CA TYR A 12 5.24 -4.43 -8.52
C TYR A 12 6.69 -4.73 -8.08
N ALA A 13 6.92 -4.55 -6.79
CA ALA A 13 8.10 -5.03 -6.06
C ALA A 13 7.64 -5.77 -4.81
N THR A 14 8.37 -6.80 -4.40
CA THR A 14 8.06 -7.63 -3.23
C THR A 14 9.31 -7.78 -2.39
N ASN A 15 9.14 -7.82 -1.07
CA ASN A 15 10.25 -8.05 -0.16
C ASN A 15 10.79 -9.48 -0.32
N THR A 16 12.03 -9.57 -0.82
CA THR A 16 12.69 -10.85 -1.10
C THR A 16 13.43 -11.41 0.11
N ALA A 17 13.55 -10.64 1.18
CA ALA A 17 14.21 -11.02 2.42
C ALA A 17 13.27 -11.70 3.44
N LEU A 18 11.95 -11.72 3.19
CA LEU A 18 11.00 -12.40 4.09
C LEU A 18 11.25 -13.91 4.12
N SER A 19 11.37 -14.45 5.32
CA SER A 19 11.34 -15.89 5.55
C SER A 19 9.98 -16.49 5.18
N GLN A 20 9.91 -17.82 4.98
CA GLN A 20 8.66 -18.51 4.68
C GLN A 20 7.59 -18.30 5.77
N ALA A 21 8.00 -18.26 7.04
CA ALA A 21 7.09 -18.01 8.16
C ALA A 21 6.49 -16.59 8.08
N GLU A 22 7.32 -15.57 7.81
CA GLU A 22 6.84 -14.19 7.66
C GLU A 22 5.97 -14.02 6.41
N GLN A 23 6.26 -14.73 5.31
CA GLN A 23 5.41 -14.75 4.13
C GLN A 23 4.03 -15.33 4.45
N GLY A 24 3.96 -16.39 5.25
CA GLY A 24 2.71 -16.96 5.75
C GLY A 24 1.94 -15.97 6.62
N GLU A 25 2.61 -15.30 7.56
CA GLU A 25 1.99 -14.27 8.41
C GLU A 25 1.42 -13.11 7.58
N VAL A 26 2.19 -12.59 6.61
CA VAL A 26 1.72 -11.53 5.71
C VAL A 26 0.52 -12.00 4.91
N THR A 27 0.53 -13.24 4.43
CA THR A 27 -0.58 -13.81 3.66
C THR A 27 -1.83 -13.90 4.52
N ALA A 28 -1.73 -14.39 5.75
CA ALA A 28 -2.86 -14.43 6.69
C ALA A 28 -3.40 -13.03 7.02
N LEU A 29 -2.54 -12.05 7.28
CA LEU A 29 -2.95 -10.66 7.55
C LEU A 29 -3.60 -9.99 6.33
N CYS A 30 -3.12 -10.28 5.13
CA CYS A 30 -3.70 -9.80 3.89
C CYS A 30 -5.10 -10.40 3.67
N ASN A 31 -5.26 -11.71 3.92
CA ASN A 31 -6.56 -12.40 3.81
C ASN A 31 -7.54 -11.89 4.85
N ALA A 32 -7.07 -11.56 6.05
CA ALA A 32 -7.92 -11.02 7.10
C ALA A 32 -8.14 -9.50 7.00
N GLY A 33 -7.57 -8.80 6.02
CA GLY A 33 -7.79 -7.37 5.79
C GLY A 33 -7.03 -6.41 6.72
N PHE A 34 -5.99 -6.89 7.42
CA PHE A 34 -5.17 -6.08 8.33
C PHE A 34 -4.02 -5.33 7.64
N THR A 35 -3.71 -5.66 6.40
CA THR A 35 -2.68 -4.92 5.65
C THR A 35 -3.15 -3.51 5.30
N GLY A 36 -2.19 -2.66 4.92
CA GLY A 36 -2.48 -1.34 4.38
C GLY A 36 -1.28 -0.74 3.70
N LYS A 37 -1.41 0.51 3.26
CA LYS A 37 -0.38 1.15 2.43
C LYS A 37 -0.21 2.64 2.69
N TRP A 38 1.05 3.09 2.70
CA TRP A 38 1.42 4.48 2.48
C TRP A 38 1.25 4.83 1.01
N MET A 39 0.75 6.03 0.71
CA MET A 39 0.40 6.46 -0.65
C MET A 39 1.13 7.75 -1.07
N PRO A 40 2.43 7.69 -1.47
CA PRO A 40 3.09 8.80 -2.15
C PRO A 40 2.50 9.06 -3.54
N PHE A 41 2.15 10.31 -3.81
CA PHE A 41 1.85 10.81 -5.15
C PHE A 41 3.10 11.53 -5.66
N THR A 42 3.64 11.07 -6.79
CA THR A 42 4.91 11.54 -7.35
C THR A 42 4.70 12.06 -8.75
N SER A 43 5.30 13.19 -9.08
CA SER A 43 5.21 13.77 -10.42
C SER A 43 5.80 12.83 -11.48
N PRO A 44 5.29 12.84 -12.73
CA PRO A 44 5.72 11.89 -13.75
C PRO A 44 7.22 11.97 -14.12
N ASP A 45 7.85 13.12 -13.96
CA ASP A 45 9.29 13.34 -14.18
C ASP A 45 10.15 12.72 -13.07
N ARG A 46 9.61 12.56 -11.86
CA ARG A 46 10.33 12.00 -10.70
C ARG A 46 9.97 10.54 -10.39
N VAL A 47 8.85 10.04 -10.91
CA VAL A 47 8.32 8.71 -10.54
C VAL A 47 9.32 7.58 -10.82
N GLY A 48 10.08 7.66 -11.91
CA GLY A 48 11.04 6.62 -12.31
C GLY A 48 12.15 6.44 -11.28
N PRO A 49 12.95 7.48 -10.99
CA PRO A 49 13.99 7.43 -9.96
C PRO A 49 13.47 7.11 -8.55
N VAL A 50 12.31 7.65 -8.15
CA VAL A 50 11.71 7.34 -6.84
C VAL A 50 11.28 5.88 -6.77
N TRP A 51 10.64 5.37 -7.82
CA TRP A 51 10.24 3.96 -7.89
C TRP A 51 11.44 3.01 -7.82
N ALA A 52 12.55 3.33 -8.48
CA ALA A 52 13.76 2.51 -8.41
C ALA A 52 14.28 2.36 -6.97
N GLN A 53 14.31 3.45 -6.19
CA GLN A 53 14.70 3.40 -4.77
C GLN A 53 13.72 2.57 -3.93
N ILE A 54 12.41 2.73 -4.17
CA ILE A 54 11.37 1.96 -3.48
C ILE A 54 11.49 0.47 -3.81
N VAL A 55 11.78 0.10 -5.05
CA VAL A 55 12.02 -1.31 -5.45
C VAL A 55 13.16 -1.89 -4.62
N GLU A 56 14.32 -1.23 -4.62
CA GLU A 56 15.51 -1.72 -3.93
C GLU A 56 15.26 -1.86 -2.42
N ALA A 57 14.69 -0.84 -1.79
CA ALA A 57 14.40 -0.85 -0.37
C ALA A 57 13.30 -1.86 0.00
N THR A 58 12.32 -2.10 -0.87
CA THR A 58 11.32 -3.16 -0.69
C THR A 58 11.98 -4.52 -0.76
N GLU A 59 12.76 -4.80 -1.81
CA GLU A 59 13.42 -6.10 -2.02
C GLU A 59 14.38 -6.46 -0.88
N ALA A 60 15.08 -5.46 -0.34
CA ALA A 60 15.97 -5.58 0.82
C ALA A 60 15.25 -5.62 2.18
N GLY A 61 13.92 -5.49 2.21
CA GLY A 61 13.12 -5.50 3.44
C GLY A 61 13.23 -4.28 4.33
N ARG A 62 13.77 -3.17 3.81
CA ARG A 62 13.79 -1.86 4.48
C ARG A 62 12.42 -1.18 4.44
N LEU A 63 11.62 -1.41 3.40
CA LEU A 63 10.21 -1.01 3.41
C LEU A 63 9.35 -2.13 3.99
N GLY A 64 8.06 -2.16 3.66
CA GLY A 64 7.19 -3.26 4.07
C GLY A 64 7.27 -4.45 3.11
N TRP A 65 6.20 -5.22 3.00
CA TRP A 65 6.25 -6.53 2.33
C TRP A 65 6.10 -6.44 0.79
N ALA A 66 5.52 -5.36 0.28
CA ALA A 66 5.41 -5.09 -1.16
C ALA A 66 5.24 -3.61 -1.47
N ALA A 67 5.44 -3.26 -2.74
CA ALA A 67 5.10 -1.97 -3.28
C ALA A 67 4.54 -2.10 -4.70
N LYS A 68 3.74 -1.12 -5.13
CA LYS A 68 3.29 -0.99 -6.53
C LYS A 68 3.24 0.45 -6.99
N VAL A 69 3.46 0.69 -8.28
CA VAL A 69 3.40 2.02 -8.90
C VAL A 69 2.49 2.03 -10.11
N ASP A 70 1.73 3.10 -10.26
CA ASP A 70 0.90 3.35 -11.43
C ASP A 70 1.77 3.40 -12.69
N ASN A 71 1.41 2.59 -13.68
CA ASN A 71 2.12 2.44 -14.96
C ASN A 71 1.34 3.13 -16.11
N GLN A 72 0.37 3.99 -15.79
CA GLN A 72 -0.34 4.78 -16.79
C GLN A 72 0.60 5.76 -17.51
N PRO A 73 0.32 6.10 -18.78
CA PRO A 73 1.05 7.12 -19.49
C PRO A 73 1.03 8.45 -18.71
N PRO A 74 2.19 9.12 -18.55
CA PRO A 74 2.29 10.44 -17.95
C PRO A 74 1.27 11.43 -18.52
N ARG A 75 0.62 12.20 -17.65
CA ARG A 75 -0.22 13.34 -18.05
C ARG A 75 0.25 14.60 -17.31
N PRO A 76 0.36 15.76 -17.98
CA PRO A 76 0.73 17.00 -17.32
C PRO A 76 -0.17 17.30 -16.12
N GLY A 77 0.42 17.67 -14.99
CA GLY A 77 -0.30 18.03 -13.77
C GLY A 77 -0.97 16.87 -13.02
N ARG A 78 -0.75 15.61 -13.44
CA ARG A 78 -1.26 14.43 -12.73
C ARG A 78 -0.10 13.62 -12.17
N ASP A 79 0.01 13.61 -10.84
CA ASP A 79 0.92 12.73 -10.12
C ASP A 79 0.49 11.27 -10.25
N LEU A 80 1.48 10.39 -10.22
CA LEU A 80 1.34 8.94 -10.24
C LEU A 80 1.41 8.39 -8.82
N LEU A 81 0.51 7.46 -8.50
CA LEU A 81 0.45 6.84 -7.19
C LEU A 81 1.50 5.72 -7.08
N ILE A 82 2.24 5.76 -5.97
CA ILE A 82 2.98 4.62 -5.45
C ILE A 82 2.28 4.15 -4.18
N CYS A 83 2.08 2.85 -4.02
CA CYS A 83 1.63 2.24 -2.77
C CYS A 83 2.78 1.45 -2.17
N VAL A 84 3.09 1.70 -0.90
CA VAL A 84 4.06 0.93 -0.12
C VAL A 84 3.33 0.25 1.02
N TYR A 85 3.27 -1.09 0.98
CA TYR A 85 2.42 -1.88 1.86
C TYR A 85 3.14 -2.28 3.13
N THR A 86 2.47 -2.14 4.28
CA THR A 86 2.91 -2.68 5.57
C THR A 86 2.08 -3.91 5.94
N LYS A 87 2.63 -4.73 6.86
CA LYS A 87 2.05 -6.05 7.18
C LYS A 87 0.74 -5.91 7.97
N ASP A 88 0.71 -4.97 8.91
CA ASP A 88 -0.43 -4.74 9.80
C ASP A 88 -0.62 -3.23 10.05
N HIS A 89 -1.82 -2.70 9.78
CA HIS A 89 -2.15 -1.29 10.01
C HIS A 89 -2.15 -0.86 11.48
N ARG A 90 -2.15 -1.83 12.40
CA ARG A 90 -2.13 -1.61 13.85
C ARG A 90 -0.72 -1.48 14.40
N ASP A 91 0.29 -2.00 13.68
CA ASP A 91 1.69 -1.95 14.10
C ASP A 91 2.30 -0.57 13.83
N THR A 92 2.02 0.36 14.73
CA THR A 92 2.51 1.74 14.61
C THR A 92 4.04 1.85 14.56
N GLN A 93 4.79 0.84 15.03
CA GLN A 93 6.26 0.83 14.96
C GLN A 93 6.72 0.52 13.53
N ASP A 94 6.16 -0.52 12.90
CA ASP A 94 6.45 -0.83 11.49
C ASP A 94 6.01 0.31 10.56
N LEU A 95 4.85 0.89 10.83
CA LEU A 95 4.32 2.06 10.11
C LEU A 95 5.29 3.25 10.16
N THR A 96 5.83 3.54 11.35
CA THR A 96 6.80 4.63 11.58
C THR A 96 8.13 4.33 10.90
N ARG A 97 8.62 3.08 10.98
CA ARG A 97 9.86 2.61 10.35
C ARG A 97 9.79 2.77 8.83
N VAL A 98 8.72 2.29 8.21
CA VAL A 98 8.51 2.44 6.76
C VAL A 98 8.35 3.91 6.37
N LEU A 99 7.66 4.71 7.17
CA LEU A 99 7.52 6.15 6.92
C LEU A 99 8.89 6.86 6.97
N ALA A 100 9.75 6.53 7.93
CA ALA A 100 11.09 7.11 8.05
C ALA A 100 11.95 6.81 6.82
N GLU A 101 11.96 5.56 6.34
CA GLU A 101 12.66 5.16 5.11
C GLU A 101 12.14 5.94 3.89
N LEU A 102 10.83 6.19 3.79
CA LEU A 102 10.28 7.04 2.73
C LEU A 102 10.76 8.50 2.84
N ARG A 103 10.89 9.04 4.06
CA ARG A 103 11.46 10.39 4.26
C ARG A 103 12.93 10.47 3.87
N GLU A 104 13.72 9.46 4.20
CA GLU A 104 15.14 9.40 3.82
C GLU A 104 15.34 9.37 2.30
N MET A 105 14.37 8.84 1.54
CA MET A 105 14.34 8.89 0.06
C MET A 105 13.91 10.27 -0.50
N GLY A 106 13.67 11.28 0.34
CA GLY A 106 13.22 12.62 -0.05
C GLY A 106 11.74 12.69 -0.44
N ILE A 107 10.92 11.74 0.01
CA ILE A 107 9.46 11.82 -0.09
C ILE A 107 8.97 12.62 1.10
N ASP A 108 8.99 13.95 0.99
CA ASP A 108 8.67 14.87 2.11
C ASP A 108 7.24 15.40 2.09
N GLN A 109 6.44 15.07 1.08
CA GLN A 109 5.05 15.53 1.02
C GLN A 109 4.17 14.92 2.14
N ARG A 110 2.98 15.49 2.34
CA ARG A 110 1.95 14.90 3.19
C ARG A 110 1.62 13.49 2.68
N LEU A 111 1.72 12.48 3.54
CA LEU A 111 1.41 11.10 3.20
C LEU A 111 0.13 10.64 3.89
N SER A 112 -0.69 9.91 3.14
CA SER A 112 -1.87 9.24 3.67
C SER A 112 -1.60 7.75 3.75
N TYR A 113 -1.99 7.13 4.86
CA TYR A 113 -2.02 5.69 5.01
C TYR A 113 -3.46 5.19 4.93
N LYS A 114 -3.69 4.13 4.15
CA LYS A 114 -5.01 3.52 3.98
C LYS A 114 -4.92 2.01 4.16
N GLU A 115 -5.72 1.48 5.08
CA GLU A 115 -5.89 0.03 5.27
C GLU A 115 -6.63 -0.60 4.08
N ASP A 116 -6.35 -1.87 3.80
CA ASP A 116 -6.95 -2.57 2.66
C ASP A 116 -8.46 -2.77 2.84
N ALA A 117 -8.95 -2.92 4.07
CA ALA A 117 -10.38 -2.92 4.36
C ALA A 117 -11.10 -1.65 3.89
N ALA A 118 -10.49 -0.48 4.03
CA ALA A 118 -11.07 0.75 3.49
C ALA A 118 -11.11 0.76 1.95
N THR A 119 -10.23 0.01 1.29
CA THR A 119 -10.24 -0.16 -0.16
C THR A 119 -11.37 -1.10 -0.58
N MET A 120 -11.53 -2.22 0.12
CA MET A 120 -12.62 -3.18 -0.10
C MET A 120 -13.99 -2.58 0.16
N ALA A 121 -14.12 -1.73 1.19
CA ALA A 121 -15.33 -0.99 1.50
C ALA A 121 -15.62 0.20 0.55
N LEU A 122 -14.84 0.37 -0.52
CA LEU A 122 -14.96 1.46 -1.49
C LEU A 122 -14.91 2.87 -0.86
N ARG A 123 -14.19 3.04 0.26
CA ARG A 123 -14.06 4.32 0.95
C ARG A 123 -12.99 5.19 0.27
N TYR A 124 -13.39 6.22 -0.45
CA TYR A 124 -12.48 7.12 -1.17
C TYR A 124 -12.73 8.59 -0.82
N GLY A 125 -11.81 9.46 -1.23
CA GLY A 125 -11.90 10.90 -1.00
C GLY A 125 -11.57 11.34 0.43
N GLY A 126 -12.07 12.51 0.80
CA GLY A 126 -11.85 13.10 2.13
C GLY A 126 -12.29 12.15 3.24
N GLY A 127 -11.41 11.88 4.21
CA GLY A 127 -11.69 11.01 5.35
C GLY A 127 -11.49 9.50 5.11
N ALA A 128 -11.01 9.09 3.93
CA ALA A 128 -10.69 7.68 3.67
C ALA A 128 -9.42 7.20 4.39
N ALA A 129 -8.41 8.06 4.51
CA ALA A 129 -7.14 7.74 5.17
C ALA A 129 -7.35 7.39 6.65
N LEU A 130 -6.71 6.30 7.09
CA LEU A 130 -6.66 5.92 8.51
C LEU A 130 -5.67 6.82 9.25
N TYR A 131 -4.45 6.94 8.71
CA TYR A 131 -3.41 7.82 9.25
C TYR A 131 -2.99 8.88 8.22
N VAL A 132 -2.51 10.01 8.74
CA VAL A 132 -1.92 11.08 7.93
C VAL A 132 -0.62 11.53 8.59
N ALA A 133 0.47 11.46 7.84
CA ALA A 133 1.76 12.03 8.22
C ALA A 133 1.92 13.42 7.59
N GLN A 134 2.30 14.42 8.40
CA GLN A 134 2.58 15.76 7.90
C GLN A 134 3.93 15.79 7.17
N PRO A 135 4.14 16.77 6.26
CA PRO A 135 5.38 16.90 5.52
C PRO A 135 6.63 16.85 6.40
N GLY A 136 7.66 16.11 5.98
CA GLY A 136 8.94 15.95 6.69
C GLY A 136 8.88 15.25 8.05
N THR A 137 7.71 14.86 8.54
CA THR A 137 7.56 14.17 9.84
C THR A 137 7.50 12.65 9.67
N THR A 138 7.95 11.94 10.71
CA THR A 138 7.74 10.50 10.91
C THR A 138 6.59 10.19 11.87
N TYR A 139 5.92 11.23 12.38
CA TYR A 139 4.70 11.11 13.17
C TYR A 139 3.47 11.14 12.27
N PHE A 140 2.42 10.43 12.68
CA PHE A 140 1.17 10.43 11.97
C PHE A 140 -0.02 10.44 12.92
N ASP A 141 -1.05 11.18 12.53
CA ASP A 141 -2.29 11.27 13.28
C ASP A 141 -3.30 10.25 12.77
N ARG A 142 -3.95 9.54 13.69
CA ARG A 142 -5.12 8.73 13.37
C ARG A 142 -6.32 9.64 13.10
N ARG A 143 -6.89 9.54 11.90
CA ARG A 143 -7.98 10.39 11.42
C ARG A 143 -9.38 9.80 11.66
N ARG A 144 -9.47 8.49 11.86
CA ARG A 144 -10.72 7.77 12.16
C ARG A 144 -10.44 6.44 12.87
N ALA A 145 -11.48 5.78 13.35
CA ALA A 145 -11.37 4.39 13.79
C ALA A 145 -10.99 3.47 12.59
N PRO A 146 -10.10 2.48 12.80
CA PRO A 146 -9.84 1.45 11.80
C PRO A 146 -11.08 0.57 11.62
N TYR A 147 -11.12 -0.16 10.51
CA TYR A 147 -12.11 -1.23 10.36
C TYR A 147 -11.83 -2.30 11.42
N GLY A 148 -12.88 -2.68 12.16
CA GLY A 148 -12.78 -3.69 13.21
C GLY A 148 -12.72 -5.10 12.62
N ARG A 149 -12.58 -6.11 13.48
CA ARG A 149 -12.60 -7.50 13.04
C ARG A 149 -13.93 -7.85 12.35
N ASP A 150 -15.06 -7.44 12.90
CA ASP A 150 -16.36 -7.73 12.31
C ASP A 150 -16.51 -7.09 10.92
N ASP A 151 -16.06 -5.85 10.75
CA ASP A 151 -16.09 -5.20 9.44
C ASP A 151 -15.14 -5.90 8.45
N GLN A 152 -13.96 -6.31 8.91
CA GLN A 152 -12.98 -7.01 8.09
C GLN A 152 -13.50 -8.38 7.67
N ASN A 153 -14.11 -9.15 8.58
CA ASN A 153 -14.76 -10.41 8.28
C ASN A 153 -15.90 -10.22 7.27
N ALA A 154 -16.68 -9.14 7.35
CA ALA A 154 -17.72 -8.86 6.37
C ALA A 154 -17.17 -8.54 4.96
N LEU A 155 -15.97 -7.94 4.87
CA LEU A 155 -15.36 -7.51 3.61
C LEU A 155 -14.47 -8.57 2.97
N PHE A 156 -13.78 -9.32 3.79
CA PHE A 156 -12.80 -10.31 3.38
C PHE A 156 -13.23 -11.74 3.68
N GLY A 157 -14.39 -11.96 4.33
CA GLY A 157 -14.90 -13.26 4.79
C GLY A 157 -14.29 -13.73 6.12
N GLU A 158 -14.85 -14.79 6.69
CA GLU A 158 -14.31 -15.43 7.89
C GLU A 158 -12.98 -16.15 7.59
N PRO A 159 -11.97 -16.07 8.48
CA PRO A 159 -10.65 -16.67 8.23
C PRO A 159 -10.66 -18.17 7.98
N ASP A 160 -11.56 -18.91 8.65
CA ASP A 160 -11.60 -20.38 8.62
C ASP A 160 -12.48 -20.94 7.49
N GLU A 161 -13.21 -20.07 6.77
CA GLU A 161 -14.19 -20.47 5.76
C GLU A 161 -13.72 -20.23 4.32
N GLN A 162 -12.50 -19.73 4.14
CA GLN A 162 -11.99 -19.31 2.84
C GLN A 162 -10.75 -20.07 2.38
N GLU A 163 -10.68 -20.24 1.06
CA GLU A 163 -9.43 -20.60 0.41
C GLU A 163 -8.45 -19.43 0.57
N GLU A 164 -7.33 -19.68 1.26
CA GLU A 164 -6.29 -18.69 1.45
C GLU A 164 -5.71 -18.28 0.10
N LEU A 165 -5.88 -17.02 -0.27
CA LEU A 165 -5.25 -16.50 -1.48
C LEU A 165 -3.82 -16.11 -1.17
N THR A 166 -2.92 -16.44 -2.09
CA THR A 166 -1.57 -15.85 -2.09
C THR A 166 -1.67 -14.34 -2.25
N VAL A 167 -0.72 -13.64 -1.65
CA VAL A 167 -0.48 -12.21 -1.83
C VAL A 167 -0.53 -11.77 -3.32
N GLU A 168 0.10 -12.57 -4.21
CA GLU A 168 0.13 -12.26 -5.63
C GLU A 168 -1.26 -12.39 -6.27
N GLN A 169 -2.04 -13.40 -5.89
CA GLN A 169 -3.43 -13.54 -6.34
C GLN A 169 -4.30 -12.38 -5.87
N MET A 170 -4.09 -11.88 -4.64
CA MET A 170 -4.83 -10.72 -4.15
C MET A 170 -4.56 -9.46 -4.95
N PHE A 171 -3.30 -9.15 -5.25
CA PHE A 171 -2.96 -7.98 -6.06
C PHE A 171 -3.33 -8.10 -7.53
N ARG A 172 -3.44 -9.33 -8.03
CA ARG A 172 -3.95 -9.59 -9.38
C ARG A 172 -5.47 -9.52 -9.47
N ARG A 173 -6.20 -9.48 -8.33
CA ARG A 173 -7.64 -9.17 -8.39
C ARG A 173 -7.76 -7.87 -9.18
N LYS A 174 -8.72 -7.82 -10.11
CA LYS A 174 -9.16 -6.54 -10.66
C LYS A 174 -9.68 -5.77 -9.48
N GLU A 175 -8.82 -4.99 -8.86
CA GLU A 175 -9.26 -4.10 -7.84
C GLU A 175 -10.34 -3.20 -8.49
N PRO A 176 -11.37 -2.74 -7.77
CA PRO A 176 -12.45 -1.90 -8.33
C PRO A 176 -11.98 -0.53 -8.87
N TYR A 177 -10.68 -0.38 -9.06
CA TYR A 177 -9.94 0.78 -9.53
C TYR A 177 -10.20 0.94 -11.04
N GLY A 178 -11.41 1.41 -11.38
CA GLY A 178 -11.52 2.44 -12.40
C GLY A 178 -10.68 3.67 -11.99
N PRO A 179 -10.44 4.65 -12.89
CA PRO A 179 -9.76 5.88 -12.49
C PRO A 179 -10.41 6.44 -11.23
N PHE A 180 -9.60 6.99 -10.31
CA PHE A 180 -10.08 7.69 -9.11
C PHE A 180 -11.38 8.43 -9.44
N PRO A 181 -12.45 8.31 -8.63
CA PRO A 181 -13.63 9.12 -8.86
C PRO A 181 -13.16 10.57 -9.01
N PRO A 182 -13.65 11.31 -10.03
CA PRO A 182 -13.29 12.70 -10.18
C PRO A 182 -13.49 13.39 -8.83
N ALA A 183 -12.55 14.29 -8.48
CA ALA A 183 -12.72 15.09 -7.27
C ALA A 183 -14.13 15.73 -7.28
N PRO A 184 -14.80 15.82 -6.11
CA PRO A 184 -16.07 16.52 -6.03
C PRO A 184 -15.96 17.96 -6.55
#